data_AF-A0AAN8F5D1-F1
#
_entry.id   AF-A0AAN8F5D1-F1
#
_cell.length_a   1.000
_cell.length_b   1.000
_cell.length_c   1.000
_cell.angle_alpha   90.00
_cell.angle_beta   90.00
_cell.angle_gamma   90.00
#
_symmetry.space_group_name_H-M   'P 1'
#
loop_
_entity.id
_entity.type
_entity.pdbx_description
1 polymer ?
#
loop_
_entity_poly.entity_id
_entity_poly.type
_entity_poly.pdbx_seq_one_letter_code
_entity_poly.pdbx_strand_id
1 'polypeptide(L)'
;EGNDVFISVAKKIAYRSELITRIQSHLRGYIARKHFKPRLDLYRKSVSLLERSNEMMSVINQLQPSSREKWSGTVRETSNELQNLVSNVRRSSDFEFELDRALTCYQQCVKRVDHTIAQLKKQLAADEQQKLLEVERKCREEAEEVARQRAEEERLEQEKLQRKQLAEEREKEEQRYKLAMATEAQQAEALRIQEEQRIAAAERERLDAMIATRLSRDGGGAMMDTPTTSMSSGSSLDSSTKPKGKFDLSTWRYAELRDTINTSTDMELLLACKEEFHRRLRIYNAWKSRNQSQQENEAPRAPNAVYANAQKRTVIAPQVNPALIMQRYFKVPFSRPADIYKNHNNNNNNNSGLITDSRAVQNGLWYAHFNGQWIQRQIEMHPNKTPVLLVAGRDDLHMCEIPLDQTGLTRKKGAEILETEFETVWLHLGGAPMQKWRP
;
A
#
# COMPACT_ATOMS: atom_id res chain seq x y z
N GLU A 1 -78.38 -38.18 -50.28
CA GLU A 1 -77.48 -37.65 -51.33
C GLU A 1 -77.42 -36.11 -51.38
N GLY A 2 -78.54 -35.37 -51.47
CA GLY A 2 -78.52 -33.90 -51.55
C GLY A 2 -77.90 -33.16 -50.34
N ASN A 3 -78.10 -33.66 -49.11
CA ASN A 3 -77.57 -33.01 -47.89
C ASN A 3 -76.04 -33.08 -47.77
N ASP A 4 -75.42 -34.19 -48.17
CA ASP A 4 -73.96 -34.36 -48.05
C ASP A 4 -73.20 -33.44 -49.02
N VAL A 5 -73.75 -33.24 -50.22
CA VAL A 5 -73.21 -32.30 -51.21
C VAL A 5 -73.27 -30.87 -50.68
N PHE A 6 -74.39 -30.46 -50.06
CA PHE A 6 -74.54 -29.13 -49.47
C PHE A 6 -73.54 -28.89 -48.33
N ILE A 7 -73.38 -29.85 -47.42
CA ILE A 7 -72.41 -29.78 -46.30
C ILE A 7 -70.98 -29.67 -46.82
N SER A 8 -70.63 -30.41 -47.87
CA SER A 8 -69.31 -30.36 -48.53
C SER A 8 -69.01 -29.00 -49.18
N VAL A 9 -69.99 -28.42 -49.89
CA VAL A 9 -69.86 -27.08 -50.50
C VAL A 9 -69.71 -26.00 -49.44
N ALA A 10 -70.52 -26.02 -48.37
CA ALA A 10 -70.41 -25.07 -47.26
C ALA A 10 -69.03 -25.12 -46.58
N LYS A 11 -68.50 -26.32 -46.32
CA LYS A 11 -67.14 -26.50 -45.76
C LYS A 11 -66.05 -25.96 -46.69
N LYS A 12 -66.18 -26.16 -48.01
CA LYS A 12 -65.23 -25.61 -49.00
C LYS A 12 -65.27 -24.08 -49.07
N ILE A 13 -66.46 -23.47 -49.00
CA ILE A 13 -66.60 -22.01 -48.96
C ILE A 13 -65.95 -21.45 -47.69
N ALA A 14 -66.21 -22.05 -46.53
CA ALA A 14 -65.60 -21.65 -45.27
C ALA A 14 -64.07 -21.76 -45.30
N TYR A 15 -63.53 -22.87 -45.81
CA TYR A 15 -62.10 -23.07 -45.97
C TYR A 15 -61.45 -22.03 -46.89
N ARG A 16 -62.07 -21.74 -48.04
CA ARG A 16 -61.58 -20.71 -48.97
C ARG A 16 -61.65 -19.31 -48.36
N SER A 17 -62.68 -19.02 -47.57
CA SER A 17 -62.81 -17.77 -46.82
C SER A 17 -61.63 -17.61 -45.84
N GLU A 18 -61.30 -18.65 -45.07
CA GLU A 18 -60.17 -18.64 -44.13
C GLU A 18 -58.83 -18.39 -44.85
N LEU A 19 -58.61 -19.06 -45.99
CA LEU A 19 -57.41 -18.86 -46.80
C LEU A 19 -57.31 -17.42 -47.32
N ILE A 20 -58.42 -16.83 -47.78
CA ILE A 20 -58.46 -15.43 -48.23
C ILE A 20 -58.12 -14.50 -47.07
N THR A 21 -58.69 -14.71 -45.88
CA THR A 21 -58.36 -13.91 -44.69
C THR A 21 -56.87 -14.00 -44.35
N ARG A 22 -56.27 -15.20 -44.46
CA ARG A 22 -54.83 -15.39 -44.24
C ARG A 22 -54.00 -14.65 -45.28
N ILE A 23 -54.34 -14.71 -46.56
CA ILE A 23 -53.64 -13.95 -47.62
C ILE A 23 -53.76 -12.45 -47.37
N GLN A 24 -54.96 -11.96 -47.05
CA GLN A 24 -55.19 -10.55 -46.75
C GLN A 24 -54.39 -10.05 -45.55
N SER A 25 -54.29 -10.84 -44.47
CA SER A 25 -53.51 -10.46 -43.29
C SER A 25 -52.01 -10.37 -43.60
N HIS A 26 -51.48 -11.31 -44.40
CA HIS A 26 -50.08 -11.29 -44.84
C HIS A 26 -49.79 -10.10 -45.75
N LEU A 27 -50.69 -9.80 -46.69
CA LEU A 27 -50.55 -8.65 -47.59
C LEU A 27 -50.59 -7.32 -46.82
N ARG A 28 -51.55 -7.15 -45.90
CA ARG A 28 -51.61 -5.96 -45.02
C ARG A 28 -50.34 -5.81 -44.20
N GLY A 29 -49.83 -6.92 -43.63
CA GLY A 29 -48.58 -6.92 -42.88
C GLY A 29 -47.36 -6.58 -43.75
N TYR A 30 -47.29 -7.08 -44.98
CA TYR A 30 -46.22 -6.76 -45.93
C TYR A 30 -46.23 -5.28 -46.30
N ILE A 31 -47.39 -4.72 -46.65
CA ILE A 31 -47.55 -3.30 -46.99
C ILE A 31 -47.13 -2.42 -45.81
N ALA A 32 -47.61 -2.72 -44.59
CA ALA A 32 -47.24 -1.97 -43.39
C ALA A 32 -45.72 -2.01 -43.13
N ARG A 33 -45.09 -3.19 -43.23
CA ARG A 33 -43.63 -3.30 -43.08
C ARG A 33 -42.89 -2.53 -44.16
N LYS A 34 -43.29 -2.64 -45.43
CA LYS A 34 -42.63 -1.94 -46.54
C LYS A 34 -42.65 -0.42 -46.32
N HIS A 35 -43.77 0.13 -45.86
CA HIS A 35 -43.94 1.56 -45.63
C HIS A 35 -43.22 2.06 -44.37
N PHE A 36 -43.34 1.36 -43.23
CA PHE A 36 -42.83 1.87 -41.95
C PHE A 36 -41.43 1.37 -41.57
N LYS A 37 -40.93 0.28 -42.16
CA LYS A 37 -39.62 -0.28 -41.80
C LYS A 37 -38.45 0.69 -42.04
N PRO A 38 -38.35 1.40 -43.18
CA PRO A 38 -37.24 2.35 -43.40
C PRO A 38 -37.20 3.45 -42.33
N ARG A 39 -38.38 3.97 -41.95
CA ARG A 39 -38.54 4.95 -40.88
C ARG A 39 -38.08 4.42 -39.53
N LEU A 40 -38.52 3.21 -39.16
CA LEU A 40 -38.15 2.59 -37.88
C LEU A 40 -36.66 2.27 -37.81
N ASP A 41 -36.08 1.77 -38.90
CA ASP A 41 -34.65 1.46 -38.96
C ASP A 41 -33.80 2.73 -38.85
N LEU A 42 -34.18 3.81 -39.55
CA LEU A 42 -33.52 5.11 -39.42
C LEU A 42 -33.68 5.68 -38.02
N TYR A 43 -34.89 5.63 -37.44
CA TYR A 43 -35.15 6.11 -36.08
C TYR A 43 -34.24 5.43 -35.05
N ARG A 44 -34.16 4.09 -35.08
CA ARG A 44 -33.30 3.32 -34.16
C ARG A 44 -31.83 3.70 -34.32
N LYS A 45 -31.37 3.86 -35.56
CA LYS A 45 -29.99 4.28 -35.85
C LYS A 45 -29.71 5.70 -35.35
N SER A 46 -30.62 6.63 -35.55
CA SER A 46 -30.49 8.02 -35.09
C SER A 46 -30.50 8.13 -33.57
N VAL A 47 -31.35 7.35 -32.87
CA VAL A 47 -31.37 7.30 -31.40
C VAL A 47 -30.05 6.75 -30.85
N SER A 48 -29.56 5.63 -31.39
CA SER A 48 -28.26 5.07 -30.98
C SER A 48 -27.08 6.02 -31.23
N LEU A 49 -27.14 6.82 -32.30
CA LEU A 49 -26.11 7.81 -32.58
C LEU A 49 -26.20 9.01 -31.63
N LEU A 50 -27.42 9.42 -31.26
CA LEU A 50 -27.65 10.48 -30.26
C LEU A 50 -27.13 10.08 -28.87
N GLU A 51 -27.36 8.83 -28.44
CA GLU A 51 -26.81 8.30 -27.19
C GLU A 51 -25.27 8.38 -27.17
N ARG A 52 -24.62 7.92 -28.26
CA ARG A 52 -23.16 8.05 -28.44
C ARG A 52 -22.69 9.51 -28.45
N SER A 53 -23.48 10.43 -29.00
CA SER A 53 -23.16 11.86 -28.97
C SER A 53 -23.22 12.43 -27.55
N ASN A 54 -24.14 11.96 -26.71
CA ASN A 54 -24.20 12.34 -25.31
C ASN A 54 -23.00 11.78 -24.51
N GLU A 55 -22.49 10.60 -24.86
CA GLU A 55 -21.25 10.08 -24.29
C GLU A 55 -20.03 10.97 -24.62
N MET A 56 -19.97 11.58 -25.81
CA MET A 56 -18.92 12.56 -26.14
C MET A 56 -18.93 13.76 -25.17
N MET A 57 -20.11 14.19 -24.71
CA MET A 57 -20.23 15.25 -23.71
C MET A 57 -19.61 14.83 -22.37
N SER A 58 -19.71 13.54 -22.00
CA SER A 58 -19.04 12.99 -20.81
C SER A 58 -17.52 13.03 -20.94
N VAL A 59 -16.97 12.69 -22.12
CA VAL A 59 -15.53 12.77 -22.41
C VAL A 59 -15.04 14.22 -22.32
N ILE A 60 -15.81 15.18 -22.83
CA ILE A 60 -15.48 16.61 -22.74
C ILE A 60 -15.35 17.08 -21.28
N ASN A 61 -16.15 16.53 -20.37
CA ASN A 61 -16.07 16.86 -18.94
C ASN A 61 -14.78 16.34 -18.26
N GLN A 62 -14.02 15.44 -18.91
CA GLN A 62 -12.73 14.94 -18.41
C GLN A 62 -11.54 15.74 -18.96
N LEU A 63 -11.75 16.51 -20.04
CA LEU A 63 -10.72 17.36 -20.63
C LEU A 63 -10.37 18.57 -19.75
N GLN A 64 -9.19 19.14 -20.01
CA GLN A 64 -8.76 20.40 -19.41
C GLN A 64 -9.73 21.55 -19.72
N PRO A 65 -9.87 22.56 -18.85
CA PRO A 65 -10.84 23.65 -19.04
C PRO A 65 -10.71 24.38 -20.39
N SER A 66 -9.46 24.61 -20.84
CA SER A 66 -9.15 25.26 -22.11
C SER A 66 -9.56 24.43 -23.34
N SER A 67 -9.41 23.10 -23.27
CA SER A 67 -9.86 22.17 -24.31
C SER A 67 -11.37 21.97 -24.27
N ARG A 68 -11.97 21.96 -23.08
CA ARG A 68 -13.41 21.77 -22.86
C ARG A 68 -14.24 22.84 -23.55
N GLU A 69 -13.86 24.11 -23.39
CA GLU A 69 -14.59 25.24 -23.97
C GLU A 69 -14.67 25.12 -25.50
N LYS A 70 -13.55 24.78 -26.14
CA LYS A 70 -13.45 24.59 -27.60
C LYS A 70 -14.40 23.52 -28.13
N TRP A 71 -14.47 22.36 -27.48
CA TRP A 71 -15.23 21.21 -27.98
C TRP A 71 -16.69 21.19 -27.52
N SER A 72 -17.03 21.87 -26.43
CA SER A 72 -18.38 21.87 -25.86
C SER A 72 -19.44 22.40 -26.82
N GLY A 73 -19.12 23.46 -27.58
CA GLY A 73 -20.01 24.03 -28.59
C GLY A 73 -20.29 23.05 -29.72
N THR A 74 -19.23 22.48 -30.29
CA THR A 74 -19.31 21.55 -31.44
C THR A 74 -20.10 20.29 -31.10
N VAL A 75 -19.86 19.68 -29.93
CA VAL A 75 -20.61 18.48 -29.51
C VAL A 75 -22.06 18.82 -29.18
N ARG A 76 -22.32 19.97 -28.55
CA ARG A 76 -23.70 20.41 -28.26
C ARG A 76 -24.50 20.66 -29.54
N GLU A 77 -23.90 21.32 -30.52
CA GLU A 77 -24.53 21.54 -31.82
C GLU A 77 -24.83 20.21 -32.54
N THR A 78 -23.87 19.29 -32.56
CA THR A 78 -24.06 17.95 -33.14
C THR A 78 -25.18 17.17 -32.44
N SER A 79 -25.25 17.23 -31.11
CA SER A 79 -26.33 16.61 -30.34
C SER A 79 -27.70 17.26 -30.63
N ASN A 80 -27.77 18.57 -30.79
CA ASN A 80 -29.01 19.27 -31.13
C ASN A 80 -29.49 18.90 -32.54
N GLU A 81 -28.58 18.82 -33.52
CA GLU A 81 -28.89 18.35 -34.88
C GLU A 81 -29.44 16.92 -34.87
N LEU A 82 -28.84 16.03 -34.08
CA LEU A 82 -29.32 14.65 -33.89
C LEU A 82 -30.68 14.59 -33.19
N GLN A 83 -30.94 15.43 -32.19
CA GLN A 83 -32.25 15.51 -31.54
C GLN A 83 -33.34 15.99 -32.51
N ASN A 84 -33.02 16.98 -33.35
CA ASN A 84 -33.92 17.46 -34.39
C ASN A 84 -34.19 16.37 -35.42
N LEU A 85 -33.16 15.64 -35.87
CA LEU A 85 -33.30 14.52 -36.78
C LEU A 85 -34.20 13.41 -36.18
N VAL A 86 -33.95 13.01 -34.93
CA VAL A 86 -34.77 12.00 -34.23
C VAL A 86 -36.23 12.46 -34.13
N SER A 87 -36.46 13.73 -33.78
CA SER A 87 -37.79 14.32 -33.67
C SER A 87 -38.51 14.36 -35.02
N ASN A 88 -37.82 14.75 -36.09
CA ASN A 88 -38.34 14.78 -37.46
C ASN A 88 -38.71 13.38 -37.95
N VAL A 89 -37.81 12.40 -37.77
CA VAL A 89 -38.07 10.99 -38.13
C VAL A 89 -39.26 10.44 -37.33
N ARG A 90 -39.45 10.85 -36.08
CA ARG A 90 -40.56 10.37 -35.23
C ARG A 90 -41.91 11.02 -35.55
N ARG A 91 -41.94 12.31 -35.88
CA ARG A 91 -43.18 13.11 -35.96
C ARG A 91 -43.61 13.51 -37.38
N SER A 92 -42.72 13.44 -38.37
CA SER A 92 -43.05 13.84 -39.76
C SER A 92 -44.18 12.97 -40.33
N SER A 93 -45.23 13.60 -40.85
CA SER A 93 -46.33 12.93 -41.56
C SER A 93 -45.90 12.51 -42.96
N ASP A 94 -45.05 13.31 -43.61
CA ASP A 94 -44.70 13.20 -45.03
C ASP A 94 -43.35 12.49 -45.21
N PHE A 95 -42.97 11.67 -44.22
CA PHE A 95 -41.65 11.06 -44.12
C PHE A 95 -41.28 10.20 -45.34
N GLU A 96 -42.26 9.64 -46.06
CA GLU A 96 -42.00 8.84 -47.26
C GLU A 96 -41.33 9.68 -48.37
N PHE A 97 -41.67 10.97 -48.48
CA PHE A 97 -41.04 11.91 -49.41
C PHE A 97 -39.74 12.53 -48.85
N GLU A 98 -39.59 12.55 -47.53
CA GLU A 98 -38.42 13.15 -46.86
C GLU A 98 -37.34 12.14 -46.45
N LEU A 99 -37.55 10.84 -46.70
CA LEU A 99 -36.67 9.76 -46.24
C LEU A 99 -35.23 9.95 -46.74
N ASP A 100 -35.04 10.29 -48.01
CA ASP A 100 -33.69 10.48 -48.59
C ASP A 100 -32.97 11.68 -47.98
N ARG A 101 -33.72 12.76 -47.70
CA ARG A 101 -33.18 13.94 -47.01
C ARG A 101 -32.78 13.57 -45.58
N ALA A 102 -33.64 12.86 -44.84
CA ALA A 102 -33.36 12.41 -43.49
C ALA A 102 -32.17 11.43 -43.44
N LEU A 103 -32.04 10.54 -44.42
CA LEU A 103 -30.91 9.63 -44.57
C LEU A 103 -29.60 10.39 -44.80
N THR A 104 -29.64 11.43 -45.65
CA THR A 104 -28.48 12.29 -45.93
C THR A 104 -28.06 13.05 -44.67
N CYS A 105 -29.00 13.64 -43.94
CA CYS A 105 -28.73 14.28 -42.65
C CYS A 105 -28.12 13.30 -41.64
N TYR A 106 -28.66 12.07 -41.55
CA TYR A 106 -28.09 11.02 -40.70
C TYR A 106 -26.63 10.72 -41.07
N GLN A 107 -26.33 10.52 -42.36
CA GLN A 107 -24.97 10.25 -42.82
C GLN A 107 -24.01 11.41 -42.53
N GLN A 108 -24.46 12.65 -42.67
CA GLN A 108 -23.69 13.84 -42.28
C GLN A 108 -23.41 13.87 -40.78
N CYS A 109 -24.41 13.58 -39.95
CA CYS A 109 -24.24 13.48 -38.50
C CYS A 109 -23.24 12.39 -38.13
N VAL A 110 -23.30 11.21 -38.76
CA VAL A 110 -22.31 10.13 -38.55
C VAL A 110 -20.90 10.63 -38.83
N LYS A 111 -20.66 11.23 -40.01
CA LYS A 111 -19.34 11.75 -40.38
C LYS A 111 -18.85 12.82 -39.40
N ARG A 112 -19.74 13.71 -38.95
CA ARG A 112 -19.41 14.77 -37.98
C ARG A 112 -19.05 14.19 -36.61
N VAL A 113 -19.83 13.22 -36.12
CA VAL A 113 -19.56 12.51 -34.87
C VAL A 113 -18.21 11.77 -34.96
N ASP A 114 -17.98 10.98 -36.00
CA ASP A 114 -16.72 10.23 -36.17
C ASP A 114 -15.50 11.16 -36.25
N HIS A 115 -15.60 12.27 -36.98
CA HIS A 115 -14.56 13.28 -37.07
C HIS A 115 -14.27 13.91 -35.70
N THR A 116 -15.32 14.30 -34.97
CA THR A 116 -15.20 14.92 -33.64
C THR A 116 -14.56 13.94 -32.65
N ILE A 117 -14.97 12.66 -32.66
CA ILE A 117 -14.36 11.62 -31.82
C ILE A 117 -12.87 11.46 -32.13
N ALA A 118 -12.48 11.43 -33.41
CA ALA A 118 -11.09 11.30 -33.80
C ALA A 118 -10.24 12.50 -33.31
N GLN A 119 -10.78 13.72 -33.43
CA GLN A 119 -10.11 14.93 -32.94
C GLN A 119 -10.03 14.96 -31.40
N LEU A 120 -11.11 14.60 -30.69
CA LEU A 120 -11.12 14.51 -29.24
C LEU A 120 -10.09 13.49 -28.72
N LYS A 121 -9.97 12.32 -29.36
CA LYS A 121 -8.94 11.33 -29.01
C LYS A 121 -7.53 11.89 -29.17
N LYS A 122 -7.27 12.63 -30.26
CA LYS A 122 -5.97 13.28 -30.48
C LYS A 122 -5.69 14.36 -29.44
N GLN A 123 -6.69 15.16 -29.09
CA GLN A 123 -6.56 16.20 -28.07
C GLN A 123 -6.32 15.60 -26.68
N LEU A 124 -7.03 14.53 -26.32
CA LEU A 124 -6.83 13.85 -25.04
C LEU A 124 -5.40 13.33 -24.90
N ALA A 125 -4.86 12.69 -25.95
CA ALA A 125 -3.47 12.22 -25.96
C ALA A 125 -2.46 13.38 -25.84
N ALA A 126 -2.74 14.52 -26.47
CA ALA A 126 -1.89 15.71 -26.35
C ALA A 126 -1.95 16.32 -24.94
N ASP A 127 -3.13 16.43 -24.35
CA ASP A 127 -3.31 16.92 -22.97
C ASP A 127 -2.62 15.99 -21.95
N GLU A 128 -2.67 14.67 -22.16
CA GLU A 128 -1.96 13.68 -21.33
C GLU A 128 -0.43 13.81 -21.47
N GLN A 129 0.09 13.98 -22.69
CA GLN A 129 1.52 14.21 -22.93
C GLN A 129 2.00 15.50 -22.27
N GLN A 130 1.23 16.59 -22.37
CA GLN A 130 1.57 17.86 -21.72
C GLN A 130 1.63 17.71 -20.20
N LYS A 131 0.68 17.00 -19.59
CA LYS A 131 0.73 16.71 -18.16
C LYS A 131 1.96 15.89 -17.78
N LEU A 132 2.33 14.88 -18.56
CA LEU A 132 3.52 14.08 -18.28
C LEU A 132 4.80 14.92 -18.30
N LEU A 133 4.94 15.84 -19.27
CA LEU A 133 6.08 16.75 -19.35
C LEU A 133 6.12 17.74 -18.19
N GLU A 134 4.97 18.31 -17.80
CA GLU A 134 4.89 19.24 -16.69
C GLU A 134 5.25 18.56 -15.36
N VAL A 135 4.77 17.32 -15.16
CA VAL A 135 5.12 16.59 -13.94
C VAL A 135 6.57 16.10 -13.98
N GLU A 136 7.13 15.75 -15.14
CA GLU A 136 8.57 15.46 -15.26
C GLU A 136 9.43 16.69 -14.95
N ARG A 137 8.99 17.89 -15.35
CA ARG A 137 9.66 19.16 -15.01
C ARG A 137 9.68 19.39 -13.50
N LYS A 138 8.54 19.21 -12.83
CA LYS A 138 8.45 19.32 -11.36
C LYS A 138 9.29 18.28 -10.63
N CYS A 139 9.24 17.02 -11.07
CA CYS A 139 10.13 15.97 -10.56
C CYS A 139 11.62 16.38 -10.60
N ARG A 140 12.06 17.03 -11.69
CA ARG A 140 13.45 17.48 -11.83
C ARG A 140 13.78 18.63 -10.89
N GLU A 141 12.88 19.61 -10.79
CA GLU A 141 13.03 20.76 -9.89
C GLU A 141 13.13 20.30 -8.43
N GLU A 142 12.24 19.41 -7.98
CA GLU A 142 12.28 18.89 -6.61
C GLU A 142 13.46 17.95 -6.36
N ALA A 143 13.90 17.17 -7.35
CA ALA A 143 15.12 16.38 -7.22
C ALA A 143 16.36 17.27 -7.06
N GLU A 144 16.41 18.41 -7.76
CA GLU A 144 17.48 19.40 -7.63
C GLU A 144 17.42 20.14 -6.28
N GLU A 145 16.24 20.44 -5.76
CA GLU A 145 16.07 20.99 -4.40
C GLU A 145 16.49 20.00 -3.32
N VAL A 146 16.08 18.73 -3.41
CA VAL A 146 16.50 17.69 -2.46
C VAL A 146 18.01 17.44 -2.55
N ALA A 147 18.61 17.48 -3.74
CA ALA A 147 20.05 17.37 -3.90
C ALA A 147 20.80 18.55 -3.25
N ARG A 148 20.28 19.78 -3.38
CA ARG A 148 20.83 20.97 -2.70
C ARG A 148 20.74 20.85 -1.18
N GLN A 149 19.60 20.39 -0.65
CA GLN A 149 19.42 20.18 0.79
C GLN A 149 20.38 19.10 1.34
N ARG A 150 20.54 17.97 0.65
CA ARG A 150 21.49 16.92 1.05
C ARG A 150 22.94 17.40 1.03
N ALA A 151 23.31 18.16 0.01
CA ALA A 151 24.66 18.74 -0.06
C ALA A 151 24.91 19.69 1.12
N GLU A 152 23.95 20.52 1.50
CA GLU A 152 24.08 21.42 2.65
C GLU A 152 24.15 20.65 3.99
N GLU A 153 23.33 19.62 4.15
CA GLU A 153 23.34 18.74 5.34
C GLU A 153 24.66 17.99 5.48
N GLU A 154 25.20 17.42 4.39
CA GLU A 154 26.52 16.77 4.39
C GLU A 154 27.64 17.74 4.77
N ARG A 155 27.58 19.01 4.32
CA ARG A 155 28.58 20.02 4.73
C ARG A 155 28.49 20.33 6.23
N LEU A 156 27.27 20.45 6.77
CA LEU A 156 27.06 20.70 8.19
C LEU A 156 27.52 19.51 9.05
N GLU A 157 27.28 18.28 8.61
CA GLU A 157 27.76 17.08 9.29
C GLU A 157 29.29 16.99 9.29
N GLN A 158 29.95 17.30 8.16
CA GLN A 158 31.40 17.36 8.08
C GLN A 158 31.98 18.40 9.03
N GLU A 159 31.37 19.58 9.13
CA GLU A 159 31.80 20.63 10.06
C GLU A 159 31.62 20.19 11.54
N LYS A 160 30.49 19.57 11.87
CA LYS A 160 30.25 19.01 13.21
C LYS A 160 31.25 17.91 13.56
N LEU A 161 31.59 17.05 12.61
CA LEU A 161 32.57 15.98 12.80
C LEU A 161 33.96 16.54 13.07
N GLN A 162 34.40 17.54 12.28
CA GLN A 162 35.68 18.22 12.50
C GLN A 162 35.72 18.90 13.87
N ARG A 163 34.64 19.61 14.25
CA ARG A 163 34.56 20.26 15.57
C ARG A 163 34.64 19.25 16.72
N LYS A 164 34.05 18.07 16.56
CA LYS A 164 34.09 17.00 17.57
C LYS A 164 35.48 16.38 17.69
N GLN A 165 36.17 16.13 16.57
CA GLN A 165 37.55 15.62 16.57
C GLN A 165 38.49 16.59 17.29
N LEU A 166 38.37 17.89 17.00
CA LEU A 166 39.19 18.94 17.61
C LEU A 166 38.89 19.12 19.11
N ALA A 167 37.66 18.86 19.55
CA ALA A 167 37.31 18.84 20.98
C ALA A 167 37.87 17.60 21.70
N GLU A 168 37.77 16.43 21.09
CA GLU A 168 38.30 15.17 21.65
C GLU A 168 39.82 15.19 21.77
N GLU A 169 40.52 15.82 20.82
CA GLU A 169 41.96 15.99 20.87
C GLU A 169 42.39 16.90 22.04
N ARG A 170 41.71 18.03 22.24
CA ARG A 170 41.94 18.91 23.40
C ARG A 170 41.68 18.21 24.73
N GLU A 171 40.64 17.39 24.81
CA GLU A 171 40.33 16.65 26.04
C GLU A 171 41.42 15.59 26.35
N LYS A 172 41.94 14.91 25.33
CA LYS A 172 43.06 13.98 25.50
C LYS A 172 44.34 14.68 25.96
N GLU A 173 44.62 15.89 25.46
CA GLU A 173 45.76 16.69 25.91
C GLU A 173 45.60 17.13 27.38
N GLU A 174 44.41 17.61 27.77
CA GLU A 174 44.14 17.97 29.17
C GLU A 174 44.24 16.77 30.11
N GLN A 175 43.75 15.60 29.70
CA GLN A 175 43.86 14.37 30.49
C GLN A 175 45.33 13.93 30.64
N ARG A 176 46.13 14.02 29.57
CA ARG A 176 47.57 13.72 29.63
C ARG A 176 48.30 14.67 30.58
N TYR A 177 47.98 15.96 30.52
CA TYR A 177 48.58 16.96 31.41
C TYR A 177 48.21 16.72 32.88
N LYS A 178 46.93 16.43 33.17
CA LYS A 178 46.47 16.09 34.53
C LYS A 178 47.14 14.81 35.07
N LEU A 179 47.29 13.80 34.23
CA LEU A 179 47.95 12.55 34.61
C LEU A 179 49.43 12.79 34.95
N ALA A 180 50.15 13.56 34.13
CA ALA A 180 51.54 13.92 34.38
C ALA A 180 51.72 14.67 35.70
N MET A 181 50.89 15.69 35.95
CA MET A 181 50.86 16.43 37.22
C MET A 181 50.57 15.52 38.43
N ALA A 182 49.62 14.58 38.31
CA ALA A 182 49.30 13.65 39.38
C ALA A 182 50.46 12.67 39.66
N THR A 183 51.15 12.19 38.62
CA THR A 183 52.32 11.32 38.78
C THR A 183 53.49 12.05 39.44
N GLU A 184 53.70 13.33 39.12
CA GLU A 184 54.73 14.16 39.75
C GLU A 184 54.41 14.45 41.22
N ALA A 185 53.14 14.76 41.53
CA ALA A 185 52.69 14.95 42.91
C ALA A 185 52.85 13.68 43.76
N GLN A 186 52.52 12.51 43.21
CA GLN A 186 52.73 11.22 43.88
C GLN A 186 54.22 10.93 44.13
N GLN A 187 55.10 11.25 43.17
CA GLN A 187 56.54 11.10 43.37
C GLN A 187 57.07 12.05 44.46
N ALA A 188 56.60 13.30 44.49
CA ALA A 188 56.98 14.26 45.52
C ALA A 188 56.47 13.85 46.91
N GLU A 189 55.24 13.35 47.01
CA GLU A 189 54.68 12.84 48.27
C GLU A 189 55.42 11.59 48.76
N ALA A 190 55.77 10.66 47.86
CA ALA A 190 56.58 9.49 48.21
C ALA A 190 57.96 9.89 48.75
N LEU A 191 58.62 10.89 48.16
CA LEU A 191 59.88 11.43 48.68
C LEU A 191 59.72 12.10 50.05
N ARG A 192 58.62 12.83 50.28
CA ARG A 192 58.33 13.43 51.59
C ARG A 192 58.09 12.38 52.67
N ILE A 193 57.30 11.34 52.37
CA ILE A 193 57.04 10.23 53.29
C ILE A 193 58.36 9.49 53.60
N GLN A 194 59.23 9.30 52.61
CA GLN A 194 60.52 8.67 52.81
C GLN A 194 61.45 9.50 53.71
N GLU A 195 61.45 10.82 53.56
CA GLU A 195 62.22 11.73 54.41
C GLU A 195 61.65 11.79 55.84
N GLU A 196 60.33 11.84 55.98
CA GLU A 196 59.66 11.80 57.29
C GLU A 196 59.92 10.46 58.01
N GLN A 197 59.94 9.35 57.27
CA GLN A 197 60.34 8.05 57.81
C GLN A 197 61.80 8.01 58.24
N ARG A 198 62.72 8.67 57.51
CA ARG A 198 64.13 8.79 57.94
C ARG A 198 64.27 9.59 59.23
N ILE A 199 63.55 10.71 59.36
CA ILE A 199 63.56 11.55 60.56
C ILE A 199 62.94 10.79 61.74
N ALA A 200 61.79 10.14 61.54
CA ALA A 200 61.13 9.34 62.56
C ALA A 200 61.96 8.12 62.99
N ALA A 201 62.72 7.50 62.08
CA ALA A 201 63.65 6.42 62.40
C ALA A 201 64.83 6.94 63.26
N ALA A 202 65.40 8.10 62.92
CA ALA A 202 66.44 8.73 63.72
C ALA A 202 65.94 9.17 65.10
N GLU A 203 64.68 9.62 65.20
CA GLU A 203 64.05 9.98 66.47
C GLU A 203 63.71 8.74 67.31
N ARG A 204 63.26 7.65 66.67
CA ARG A 204 63.13 6.34 67.33
C ARG A 204 64.46 5.82 67.84
N GLU A 205 65.54 5.92 67.09
CA GLU A 205 66.87 5.52 67.55
C GLU A 205 67.33 6.36 68.77
N ARG A 206 67.00 7.66 68.79
CA ARG A 206 67.26 8.54 69.94
C ARG A 206 66.41 8.17 71.18
N LEU A 207 65.13 7.83 70.97
CA LEU A 207 64.23 7.42 72.04
C LEU A 207 64.54 6.01 72.54
N ASP A 208 64.90 5.07 71.67
CA ASP A 208 65.34 3.71 72.02
C ASP A 208 66.69 3.74 72.75
N ALA A 209 67.61 4.68 72.45
CA ALA A 209 68.80 4.91 73.25
C ALA A 209 68.47 5.43 74.67
N MET A 210 67.46 6.29 74.78
CA MET A 210 66.95 6.78 76.08
C MET A 210 66.19 5.71 76.86
N ILE A 211 65.42 4.87 76.16
CA ILE A 211 64.62 3.77 76.72
C ILE A 211 65.51 2.56 77.07
N ALA A 212 66.60 2.26 76.34
CA ALA A 212 67.59 1.26 76.74
C ALA A 212 68.30 1.64 78.05
N THR A 213 68.52 2.94 78.27
CA THR A 213 69.06 3.47 79.53
C THR A 213 68.04 3.41 80.68
N ARG A 214 66.74 3.41 80.37
CA ARG A 214 65.64 3.43 81.34
C ARG A 214 64.96 2.06 81.57
N LEU A 215 65.11 1.10 80.65
CA LEU A 215 64.69 -0.30 80.77
C LEU A 215 65.71 -1.17 81.54
N SER A 216 66.86 -0.61 81.93
CA SER A 216 67.77 -1.20 82.92
C SER A 216 67.37 -0.87 84.37
N ARG A 217 66.33 -0.04 84.58
CA ARG A 217 65.90 0.43 85.89
C ARG A 217 64.40 0.72 85.89
N ASP A 218 63.66 -0.28 86.36
CA ASP A 218 62.23 -0.28 86.67
C ASP A 218 61.28 -0.69 85.53
N GLY A 219 60.57 -1.77 85.82
CA GLY A 219 59.61 -2.40 84.94
C GLY A 219 58.16 -2.09 85.32
N GLY A 220 57.27 -2.45 84.41
CA GLY A 220 55.90 -2.84 84.76
C GLY A 220 54.82 -1.77 84.59
N GLY A 221 54.25 -1.73 83.39
CA GLY A 221 52.82 -2.02 83.20
C GLY A 221 51.80 -0.89 83.37
N ALA A 222 50.99 -0.67 82.33
CA ALA A 222 49.55 -0.33 82.33
C ALA A 222 49.15 0.03 80.87
N MET A 223 48.31 -0.76 80.18
CA MET A 223 46.82 -0.75 80.14
C MET A 223 46.22 0.15 79.05
N MET A 224 45.34 -0.46 78.23
CA MET A 224 44.11 0.10 77.60
C MET A 224 44.29 1.31 76.63
N ASP A 225 43.47 1.58 75.62
CA ASP A 225 42.23 1.02 75.09
C ASP A 225 42.07 1.53 73.63
N THR A 226 41.13 0.90 72.92
CA THR A 226 40.50 1.17 71.59
C THR A 226 40.18 2.66 71.25
N PRO A 227 39.76 3.11 70.02
CA PRO A 227 39.02 2.35 68.98
C PRO A 227 39.18 2.78 67.49
N THR A 228 38.46 2.03 66.62
CA THR A 228 37.86 2.43 65.33
C THR A 228 38.79 2.60 64.12
N THR A 229 38.64 1.73 63.10
CA THR A 229 38.24 2.09 61.71
C THR A 229 38.44 0.88 60.78
N SER A 230 37.34 0.31 60.30
CA SER A 230 37.21 -0.53 59.08
C SER A 230 35.83 -1.19 59.16
N MET A 231 34.93 -1.12 58.18
CA MET A 231 34.94 -1.82 56.87
C MET A 231 33.80 -1.18 56.03
N SER A 232 34.00 -0.81 54.76
CA SER A 232 33.84 -1.66 53.55
C SER A 232 32.41 -2.23 53.42
N SER A 233 31.58 -1.80 52.48
CA SER A 233 31.55 -2.18 51.04
C SER A 233 30.34 -3.07 50.74
N GLY A 234 29.76 -2.93 49.54
CA GLY A 234 28.82 -3.90 48.95
C GLY A 234 27.49 -3.24 48.58
N SER A 235 27.32 -2.75 47.35
CA SER A 235 26.99 -3.54 46.14
C SER A 235 25.60 -4.16 46.21
N SER A 236 24.71 -3.75 45.29
CA SER A 236 24.21 -4.61 44.20
C SER A 236 22.81 -4.24 43.72
N LEU A 237 22.67 -4.21 42.39
CA LEU A 237 21.59 -4.80 41.57
C LEU A 237 20.17 -4.23 41.78
N ASP A 238 19.30 -4.05 40.79
CA ASP A 238 19.22 -4.41 39.38
C ASP A 238 17.95 -3.73 38.84
N SER A 239 17.84 -3.66 37.52
CA SER A 239 16.64 -3.94 36.74
C SER A 239 16.26 -2.88 35.71
N SER A 240 16.65 -3.21 34.48
CA SER A 240 15.76 -3.22 33.31
C SER A 240 15.23 -1.86 32.81
N THR A 241 16.09 -1.10 32.15
CA THR A 241 15.64 -0.10 31.18
C THR A 241 15.80 -0.67 29.76
N LYS A 242 14.68 -1.16 29.21
CA LYS A 242 14.53 -1.38 27.77
C LYS A 242 14.79 -0.05 27.03
N PRO A 243 15.39 -0.07 25.82
CA PRO A 243 15.64 1.16 25.08
C PRO A 243 14.30 1.75 24.64
N LYS A 244 13.95 2.90 25.22
CA LYS A 244 12.84 3.74 24.74
C LYS A 244 13.24 4.30 23.38
N GLY A 245 12.46 4.01 22.34
CA GLY A 245 12.48 4.80 21.12
C GLY A 245 12.22 6.28 21.48
N LYS A 246 12.87 7.20 20.78
CA LYS A 246 12.94 8.63 21.16
C LYS A 246 11.56 9.32 21.32
N PHE A 247 10.49 8.74 20.80
CA PHE A 247 9.13 9.27 20.88
C PHE A 247 8.17 8.27 21.54
N ASP A 248 7.71 8.57 22.75
CA ASP A 248 6.63 7.83 23.40
C ASP A 248 5.28 8.45 23.00
N LEU A 249 4.71 7.90 21.93
CA LEU A 249 3.47 8.38 21.32
C LEU A 249 2.22 7.63 21.86
N SER A 250 2.37 6.86 22.96
CA SER A 250 1.28 6.05 23.51
C SER A 250 0.12 6.88 24.08
N THR A 251 0.37 8.13 24.47
CA THR A 251 -0.61 9.04 25.07
C THR A 251 -1.32 9.95 24.07
N TRP A 252 -0.85 9.98 22.82
CA TRP A 252 -1.33 10.91 21.80
C TRP A 252 -2.73 10.55 21.31
N ARG A 253 -3.54 11.52 20.89
CA ARG A 253 -4.87 11.28 20.31
C ARG A 253 -4.79 10.97 18.82
N TYR A 254 -5.83 10.32 18.28
CA TYR A 254 -5.90 10.00 16.84
C TYR A 254 -5.77 11.25 15.95
N ALA A 255 -6.38 12.36 16.36
CA ALA A 255 -6.26 13.65 15.68
C ALA A 255 -4.81 14.14 15.67
N GLU A 256 -4.11 14.07 16.80
CA GLU A 256 -2.72 14.51 16.94
C GLU A 256 -1.77 13.65 16.09
N LEU A 257 -1.99 12.34 16.03
CA LEU A 257 -1.22 11.44 15.14
C LEU A 257 -1.48 11.77 13.66
N ARG A 258 -2.73 12.02 13.27
CA ARG A 258 -3.12 12.36 11.88
C ARG A 258 -2.56 13.71 11.46
N ASP A 259 -2.65 14.71 12.30
CA ASP A 259 -2.17 16.06 12.01
C ASP A 259 -0.64 16.08 11.94
N THR A 260 0.05 15.35 12.82
CA THR A 260 1.51 15.23 12.76
C THR A 260 1.98 14.49 11.51
N ILE A 261 1.25 13.45 11.07
CA ILE A 261 1.55 12.75 9.80
C ILE A 261 1.39 13.68 8.58
N ASN A 262 0.41 14.59 8.60
CA ASN A 262 0.13 15.47 7.47
C ASN A 262 0.95 16.76 7.48
N THR A 263 1.48 17.18 8.62
CA THR A 263 2.08 18.51 8.81
C THR A 263 3.57 18.46 9.17
N SER A 264 4.09 17.35 9.70
CA SER A 264 5.50 17.24 10.06
C SER A 264 6.34 16.65 8.92
N THR A 265 7.60 17.07 8.85
CA THR A 265 8.61 16.56 7.90
C THR A 265 9.71 15.73 8.58
N ASP A 266 9.62 15.51 9.89
CA ASP A 266 10.57 14.69 10.65
C ASP A 266 10.33 13.20 10.39
N MET A 267 11.26 12.58 9.66
CA MET A 267 11.16 11.18 9.23
C MET A 267 11.09 10.20 10.41
N GLU A 268 11.84 10.42 11.49
CA GLU A 268 11.82 9.51 12.66
C GLU A 268 10.49 9.62 13.40
N LEU A 269 9.94 10.83 13.52
CA LEU A 269 8.63 11.09 14.14
C LEU A 269 7.48 10.54 13.29
N LEU A 270 7.51 10.73 11.96
CA LEU A 270 6.52 10.19 11.03
C LEU A 270 6.48 8.66 11.05
N LEU A 271 7.65 8.02 11.09
CA LEU A 271 7.75 6.57 11.26
C LEU A 271 7.18 6.12 12.60
N ALA A 272 7.50 6.83 13.70
CA ALA A 272 6.93 6.54 15.01
C ALA A 272 5.40 6.74 15.05
N CYS A 273 4.86 7.79 14.41
CA CYS A 273 3.41 8.03 14.31
C CYS A 273 2.71 6.93 13.50
N LYS A 274 3.32 6.49 12.40
CA LYS A 274 2.81 5.38 11.57
C LYS A 274 2.85 4.04 12.32
N GLU A 275 3.92 3.79 13.07
CA GLU A 275 4.05 2.60 13.92
C GLU A 275 3.03 2.58 15.06
N GLU A 276 2.79 3.71 15.74
CA GLU A 276 1.74 3.80 16.76
C GLU A 276 0.33 3.67 16.16
N PHE A 277 0.07 4.25 14.99
CA PHE A 277 -1.18 4.07 14.28
C PHE A 277 -1.44 2.58 14.00
N HIS A 278 -0.46 1.87 13.42
CA HIS A 278 -0.59 0.43 13.17
C HIS A 278 -0.60 -0.39 14.45
N ARG A 279 0.07 0.03 15.53
CA ARG A 279 -0.01 -0.63 16.83
C ARG A 279 -1.41 -0.51 17.43
N ARG A 280 -2.03 0.66 17.40
CA ARG A 280 -3.40 0.89 17.88
C ARG A 280 -4.43 0.21 16.99
N LEU A 281 -4.22 0.22 15.67
CA LEU A 281 -5.06 -0.53 14.74
C LEU A 281 -4.97 -2.03 15.03
N ARG A 282 -3.78 -2.58 15.31
CA ARG A 282 -3.63 -3.98 15.74
C ARG A 282 -4.31 -4.26 17.07
N ILE A 283 -4.22 -3.38 18.06
CA ILE A 283 -4.89 -3.55 19.36
C ILE A 283 -6.41 -3.49 19.18
N TYR A 284 -6.90 -2.52 18.41
CA TYR A 284 -8.31 -2.40 18.07
C TYR A 284 -8.80 -3.61 17.28
N ASN A 285 -8.05 -4.09 16.30
CA ASN A 285 -8.37 -5.28 15.51
C ASN A 285 -8.30 -6.56 16.35
N ALA A 286 -7.34 -6.69 17.27
CA ALA A 286 -7.25 -7.82 18.19
C ALA A 286 -8.38 -7.81 19.22
N TRP A 287 -8.71 -6.64 19.77
CA TRP A 287 -9.87 -6.45 20.64
C TRP A 287 -11.17 -6.72 19.89
N LYS A 288 -11.32 -6.20 18.66
CA LYS A 288 -12.46 -6.40 17.79
C LYS A 288 -12.58 -7.88 17.43
N SER A 289 -11.53 -8.55 16.97
CA SER A 289 -11.53 -9.99 16.66
C SER A 289 -11.89 -10.85 17.88
N ARG A 290 -11.44 -10.47 19.09
CA ARG A 290 -11.73 -11.18 20.34
C ARG A 290 -13.15 -10.93 20.88
N ASN A 291 -13.80 -9.87 20.43
CA ASN A 291 -15.21 -9.56 20.76
C ASN A 291 -16.18 -9.88 19.61
N GLN A 292 -15.68 -9.97 18.38
CA GLN A 292 -16.39 -10.33 17.14
C GLN A 292 -16.44 -11.84 16.96
N SER A 293 -15.68 -12.64 17.73
CA SER A 293 -15.85 -14.09 17.82
C SER A 293 -17.20 -14.55 18.40
N GLN A 294 -18.07 -13.62 18.82
CA GLN A 294 -19.49 -13.88 19.08
C GLN A 294 -20.41 -13.65 17.86
N GLN A 295 -19.91 -13.10 16.75
CA GLN A 295 -20.69 -12.73 15.57
C GLN A 295 -19.96 -13.09 14.25
N GLU A 296 -20.19 -14.32 13.80
CA GLU A 296 -20.00 -14.89 12.44
C GLU A 296 -18.62 -14.96 11.75
N ASN A 297 -18.47 -16.07 11.00
CA ASN A 297 -17.31 -16.53 10.24
C ASN A 297 -16.95 -15.62 9.05
N GLU A 298 -15.90 -14.81 9.16
CA GLU A 298 -15.24 -14.19 8.00
C GLU A 298 -14.05 -15.05 7.51
N ALA A 299 -13.89 -15.12 6.18
CA ALA A 299 -12.81 -15.83 5.52
C ALA A 299 -11.43 -15.17 5.78
N PRO A 300 -10.32 -15.95 5.78
CA PRO A 300 -8.99 -15.42 6.08
C PRO A 300 -8.52 -14.42 5.02
N ARG A 301 -8.06 -13.24 5.47
CA ARG A 301 -7.64 -12.06 4.66
C ARG A 301 -6.27 -12.21 3.98
N ALA A 302 -5.57 -13.30 4.27
CA ALA A 302 -4.32 -13.70 3.64
C ALA A 302 -4.20 -15.24 3.73
N PRO A 303 -3.38 -15.88 2.88
CA PRO A 303 -3.20 -17.33 2.91
C PRO A 303 -2.76 -17.84 4.29
N ASN A 304 -3.28 -18.99 4.73
CA ASN A 304 -2.94 -19.59 6.02
C ASN A 304 -1.42 -19.79 6.23
N ALA A 305 -0.65 -19.98 5.15
CA ALA A 305 0.81 -20.07 5.21
C ALA A 305 1.47 -18.78 5.74
N VAL A 306 0.88 -17.61 5.47
CA VAL A 306 1.36 -16.31 5.96
C VAL A 306 1.14 -16.21 7.47
N TYR A 307 -0.07 -16.54 7.94
CA TYR A 307 -0.41 -16.55 9.37
C TYR A 307 0.40 -17.59 10.18
N ALA A 308 0.55 -18.80 9.64
CA ALA A 308 1.30 -19.88 10.30
C ALA A 308 2.80 -19.54 10.46
N ASN A 309 3.37 -18.74 9.55
CA ASN A 309 4.74 -18.26 9.67
C ASN A 309 4.89 -17.12 10.68
N ALA A 310 3.89 -16.24 10.79
CA ALA A 310 3.89 -15.14 11.76
C ALA A 310 3.83 -15.65 13.20
N GLN A 311 3.02 -16.68 13.47
CA GLN A 311 2.87 -17.27 14.81
C GLN A 311 4.14 -17.99 15.33
N LYS A 312 5.03 -18.43 14.43
CA LYS A 312 6.23 -19.20 14.79
C LYS A 312 7.43 -18.35 15.23
N ARG A 313 7.30 -17.02 15.33
CA ARG A 313 8.45 -16.13 15.62
C ARG A 313 8.39 -15.45 16.97
N THR A 314 9.51 -15.53 17.69
CA THR A 314 9.90 -14.62 18.78
C THR A 314 10.52 -13.35 18.19
N VAL A 315 10.15 -12.19 18.72
CA VAL A 315 10.59 -10.86 18.27
C VAL A 315 12.12 -10.74 18.39
N ILE A 316 12.83 -10.78 17.26
CA ILE A 316 14.23 -10.36 17.17
C ILE A 316 14.22 -8.94 16.63
N ALA A 317 14.94 -8.03 17.29
CA ALA A 317 14.95 -6.61 16.99
C ALA A 317 15.29 -6.34 15.49
N PRO A 318 14.60 -5.37 14.85
CA PRO A 318 14.91 -5.02 13.47
C PRO A 318 16.27 -4.31 13.47
N GLN A 319 17.26 -4.98 12.87
CA GLN A 319 18.43 -4.29 12.32
C GLN A 319 17.87 -3.18 11.40
N VAL A 320 18.37 -1.95 11.48
CA VAL A 320 17.90 -0.83 10.64
C VAL A 320 18.08 -1.24 9.18
N ASN A 321 16.98 -1.64 8.53
CA ASN A 321 17.01 -2.45 7.30
C ASN A 321 16.59 -1.55 6.12
N PRO A 322 17.23 -1.63 4.95
CA PRO A 322 16.75 -1.01 3.69
C PRO A 322 15.28 -1.34 3.33
N ALA A 323 14.66 -2.29 4.04
CA ALA A 323 13.24 -2.64 3.99
C ALA A 323 12.25 -1.58 4.52
N LEU A 324 12.66 -0.34 4.83
CA LEU A 324 11.70 0.74 5.18
C LEU A 324 11.13 1.46 3.94
N ILE A 325 11.80 1.37 2.79
CA ILE A 325 11.44 2.09 1.55
C ILE A 325 11.45 1.21 0.28
N MET A 326 11.90 -0.04 0.37
CA MET A 326 11.91 -0.93 -0.79
C MET A 326 10.49 -1.42 -1.14
N GLN A 327 10.11 -1.27 -2.41
CA GLN A 327 8.91 -1.91 -2.96
C GLN A 327 9.22 -3.38 -3.25
N ARG A 328 8.42 -4.30 -2.68
CA ARG A 328 8.60 -5.74 -2.86
C ARG A 328 7.29 -6.41 -3.23
N TYR A 329 7.35 -7.35 -4.16
CA TYR A 329 6.17 -7.96 -4.77
C TYR A 329 6.21 -9.47 -4.57
N PHE A 330 5.08 -10.05 -4.20
CA PHE A 330 4.97 -11.46 -3.88
C PHE A 330 3.76 -12.11 -4.53
N LYS A 331 3.87 -13.40 -4.81
CA LYS A 331 2.84 -14.29 -5.32
C LYS A 331 2.82 -15.59 -4.51
N VAL A 332 1.65 -15.95 -4.00
CA VAL A 332 1.46 -17.13 -3.17
C VAL A 332 0.23 -17.92 -3.64
N PRO A 333 0.39 -19.18 -4.08
CA PRO A 333 -0.75 -20.06 -4.28
C PRO A 333 -1.32 -20.53 -2.93
N PHE A 334 -2.63 -20.64 -2.83
CA PHE A 334 -3.33 -21.20 -1.67
C PHE A 334 -4.46 -22.14 -2.11
N SER A 335 -4.67 -23.20 -1.35
CA SER A 335 -5.75 -24.15 -1.59
C SER A 335 -7.01 -23.74 -0.81
N ARG A 336 -8.20 -23.99 -1.36
CA ARG A 336 -9.44 -23.76 -0.59
C ARG A 336 -9.50 -24.75 0.57
N PRO A 337 -10.05 -24.35 1.74
CA PRO A 337 -10.25 -25.26 2.86
C PRO A 337 -10.98 -26.56 2.48
N ALA A 338 -11.95 -26.51 1.55
CA ALA A 338 -12.68 -27.68 1.05
C ALA A 338 -11.80 -28.68 0.26
N ASP A 339 -10.73 -28.21 -0.38
CA ASP A 339 -9.81 -29.04 -1.18
C ASP A 339 -8.69 -29.66 -0.32
N ILE A 340 -8.39 -29.06 0.84
CA ILE A 340 -7.40 -29.58 1.79
C ILE A 340 -7.84 -30.94 2.36
N TYR A 341 -9.14 -31.12 2.65
CA TYR A 341 -9.68 -32.38 3.17
C TYR A 341 -9.71 -33.51 2.15
N LYS A 342 -9.82 -33.21 0.85
CA LYS A 342 -9.75 -34.23 -0.22
C LYS A 342 -8.35 -34.80 -0.41
N ASN A 343 -7.32 -34.01 -0.14
CA ASN A 343 -5.93 -34.39 -0.41
C ASN A 343 -5.34 -35.34 0.66
N HIS A 344 -5.91 -35.36 1.88
CA HIS A 344 -5.39 -36.23 2.95
C HIS A 344 -5.84 -37.70 2.81
N ASN A 345 -6.97 -37.97 2.15
CA ASN A 345 -7.51 -39.33 1.96
C ASN A 345 -6.86 -40.12 0.82
N ASN A 346 -6.09 -39.47 -0.07
CA ASN A 346 -5.58 -40.10 -1.29
C ASN A 346 -4.13 -40.61 -1.21
N ASN A 347 -3.45 -40.44 -0.07
CA ASN A 347 -2.04 -40.84 0.07
C ASN A 347 -1.83 -42.31 0.49
N ASN A 348 -2.89 -43.13 0.51
CA ASN A 348 -2.83 -44.50 1.03
C ASN A 348 -3.23 -45.61 0.05
N ASN A 349 -3.06 -45.44 -1.27
CA ASN A 349 -3.21 -46.57 -2.19
C ASN A 349 -2.20 -46.55 -3.35
N ASN A 350 -1.21 -47.43 -3.24
CA ASN A 350 -0.44 -47.95 -4.37
C ASN A 350 -1.34 -48.92 -5.17
N ASN A 351 -1.89 -48.53 -6.32
CA ASN A 351 -1.76 -49.28 -7.60
C ASN A 351 -2.54 -48.63 -8.77
N SER A 352 -1.88 -48.58 -9.93
CA SER A 352 -2.34 -48.57 -11.33
C SER A 352 -3.74 -48.06 -11.76
N GLY A 353 -3.73 -46.97 -12.54
CA GLY A 353 -4.27 -46.93 -13.92
C GLY A 353 -5.78 -46.84 -14.15
N LEU A 354 -6.31 -45.61 -14.32
CA LEU A 354 -7.19 -45.23 -15.44
C LEU A 354 -7.32 -43.70 -15.53
N ILE A 355 -7.06 -43.17 -16.72
CA ILE A 355 -7.15 -41.74 -17.06
C ILE A 355 -8.62 -41.36 -17.22
N THR A 356 -9.22 -40.70 -16.21
CA THR A 356 -10.33 -39.76 -16.39
C THR A 356 -10.33 -38.76 -15.23
N ASP A 357 -10.39 -37.47 -15.54
CA ASP A 357 -10.47 -36.30 -14.63
C ASP A 357 -9.15 -35.78 -14.02
N SER A 358 -8.32 -35.19 -14.90
CA SER A 358 -7.36 -34.14 -14.54
C SER A 358 -8.06 -32.84 -14.09
N ARG A 359 -8.86 -32.88 -13.03
CA ARG A 359 -9.24 -31.65 -12.32
C ARG A 359 -8.06 -31.26 -11.44
N ALA A 360 -7.08 -30.58 -12.06
CA ALA A 360 -5.97 -29.95 -11.36
C ALA A 360 -6.51 -29.23 -10.13
N VAL A 361 -5.90 -29.48 -8.96
CA VAL A 361 -6.23 -28.79 -7.70
C VAL A 361 -6.30 -27.29 -8.00
N GLN A 362 -7.50 -26.73 -7.99
CA GLN A 362 -7.70 -25.35 -8.39
C GLN A 362 -7.25 -24.44 -7.25
N ASN A 363 -5.95 -24.16 -7.21
CA ASN A 363 -5.36 -23.27 -6.23
C ASN A 363 -5.78 -21.82 -6.53
N GLY A 364 -6.23 -21.11 -5.50
CA GLY A 364 -6.31 -19.66 -5.53
C GLY A 364 -4.92 -19.04 -5.57
N LEU A 365 -4.85 -17.79 -6.03
CA LEU A 365 -3.61 -17.05 -6.20
C LEU A 365 -3.73 -15.74 -5.42
N TRP A 366 -2.75 -15.48 -4.57
CA TRP A 366 -2.68 -14.28 -3.76
C TRP A 366 -1.45 -13.49 -4.19
N TYR A 367 -1.64 -12.23 -4.56
CA TYR A 367 -0.54 -11.32 -4.86
C TYR A 367 -0.51 -10.21 -3.82
N ALA A 368 0.69 -9.79 -3.44
CA ALA A 368 0.88 -8.71 -2.50
C ALA A 368 2.06 -7.83 -2.88
N HIS A 369 1.84 -6.54 -2.74
CA HIS A 369 2.84 -5.51 -2.94
C HIS A 369 3.06 -4.80 -1.61
N PHE A 370 4.27 -4.89 -1.08
CA PHE A 370 4.69 -4.27 0.16
C PHE A 370 5.53 -3.03 -0.12
N ASN A 371 5.18 -1.93 0.54
CA ASN A 371 6.00 -0.73 0.63
C ASN A 371 6.75 -0.77 1.96
N GLY A 372 8.01 -1.20 1.90
CA GLY A 372 8.79 -1.53 3.06
C GLY A 372 8.20 -2.71 3.84
N GLN A 373 7.83 -2.49 5.10
CA GLN A 373 7.26 -3.55 5.95
C GLN A 373 5.75 -3.72 5.80
N TRP A 374 5.05 -2.80 5.15
CA TRP A 374 3.58 -2.76 5.16
C TRP A 374 3.00 -3.01 3.76
N ILE A 375 1.88 -3.73 3.71
CA ILE A 375 1.21 -4.00 2.44
C ILE A 375 0.57 -2.71 1.90
N GLN A 376 0.69 -2.50 0.59
CA GLN A 376 0.15 -1.34 -0.11
C GLN A 376 -0.94 -1.73 -1.11
N ARG A 377 -0.78 -2.88 -1.79
CA ARG A 377 -1.77 -3.42 -2.74
C ARG A 377 -1.84 -4.94 -2.61
N GLN A 378 -3.03 -5.50 -2.79
CA GLN A 378 -3.30 -6.93 -2.67
C GLN A 378 -4.27 -7.38 -3.75
N ILE A 379 -4.01 -8.55 -4.34
CA ILE A 379 -4.90 -9.20 -5.31
C ILE A 379 -5.25 -10.59 -4.79
N GLU A 380 -6.53 -10.90 -4.75
CA GLU A 380 -7.02 -12.24 -4.44
C GLU A 380 -7.76 -12.83 -5.64
N MET A 381 -7.20 -13.90 -6.19
CA MET A 381 -7.80 -14.64 -7.29
C MET A 381 -8.29 -15.98 -6.77
N HIS A 382 -9.58 -16.23 -6.90
CA HIS A 382 -10.14 -17.55 -6.69
C HIS A 382 -10.62 -18.15 -8.02
N PRO A 383 -10.45 -19.47 -8.24
CA PRO A 383 -10.81 -20.12 -9.51
C PRO A 383 -12.26 -19.92 -9.98
N ASN A 384 -13.19 -19.69 -9.03
CA ASN A 384 -14.63 -19.51 -9.32
C ASN A 384 -15.18 -18.18 -8.77
N LYS A 385 -14.34 -17.18 -8.50
CA LYS A 385 -14.81 -15.83 -8.10
C LYS A 385 -14.11 -14.78 -8.94
N THR A 386 -14.75 -13.62 -9.08
CA THR A 386 -14.09 -12.45 -9.65
C THR A 386 -12.87 -12.08 -8.81
N PRO A 387 -11.73 -11.76 -9.43
CA PRO A 387 -10.55 -11.27 -8.72
C PRO A 387 -10.88 -10.05 -7.87
N VAL A 388 -10.34 -10.01 -6.65
CA VAL A 388 -10.52 -8.90 -5.71
C VAL A 388 -9.23 -8.09 -5.67
N LEU A 389 -9.33 -6.78 -5.88
CA LEU A 389 -8.21 -5.84 -5.78
C LEU A 389 -8.42 -4.96 -4.56
N LEU A 390 -7.40 -4.85 -3.73
CA LEU A 390 -7.45 -4.10 -2.47
C LEU A 390 -6.26 -3.13 -2.40
N VAL A 391 -6.53 -1.90 -1.97
CA VAL A 391 -5.53 -0.82 -1.87
C VAL A 391 -5.50 -0.26 -0.45
N ALA A 392 -4.28 -0.06 0.08
CA ALA A 392 -4.08 0.51 1.41
C ALA A 392 -4.70 1.92 1.53
N GLY A 393 -5.23 2.24 2.71
CA GLY A 393 -6.00 3.44 3.02
C GLY A 393 -7.50 3.31 2.72
N ARG A 394 -7.89 2.55 1.69
CA ARG A 394 -9.29 2.30 1.33
C ARG A 394 -9.80 0.97 1.88
N ASP A 395 -9.00 -0.07 1.68
CA ASP A 395 -9.40 -1.46 1.91
C ASP A 395 -8.64 -2.10 3.08
N ASP A 396 -8.03 -1.30 3.96
CA ASP A 396 -7.17 -1.76 5.06
C ASP A 396 -7.82 -2.85 5.93
N LEU A 397 -9.16 -2.78 6.09
CA LEU A 397 -9.93 -3.77 6.84
C LEU A 397 -9.98 -5.15 6.17
N HIS A 398 -9.72 -5.26 4.88
CA HIS A 398 -9.77 -6.51 4.12
C HIS A 398 -8.38 -6.99 3.67
N MET A 399 -7.32 -6.24 3.98
CA MET A 399 -5.95 -6.53 3.56
C MET A 399 -5.14 -7.27 4.63
N CYS A 400 -3.97 -7.78 4.24
CA CYS A 400 -3.03 -8.42 5.15
C CYS A 400 -2.47 -7.42 6.17
N GLU A 401 -2.70 -7.70 7.46
CA GLU A 401 -2.25 -6.86 8.58
C GLU A 401 -0.86 -7.23 9.12
N ILE A 402 -0.22 -8.26 8.55
CA ILE A 402 1.05 -8.79 9.02
C ILE A 402 2.19 -8.08 8.29
N PRO A 403 3.18 -7.52 9.00
CA PRO A 403 4.32 -6.87 8.37
C PRO A 403 5.21 -7.89 7.64
N LEU A 404 5.87 -7.44 6.57
CA LEU A 404 6.59 -8.30 5.63
C LEU A 404 7.61 -9.22 6.32
N ASP A 405 8.34 -8.71 7.31
CA ASP A 405 9.29 -9.48 8.11
C ASP A 405 8.64 -10.69 8.79
N GLN A 406 7.40 -10.55 9.28
CA GLN A 406 6.64 -11.59 9.98
C GLN A 406 5.89 -12.53 9.02
N THR A 407 5.55 -12.09 7.80
CA THR A 407 4.84 -12.93 6.81
C THR A 407 5.65 -14.18 6.38
N GLY A 408 6.98 -14.11 6.47
CA GLY A 408 7.89 -15.15 5.99
C GLY A 408 8.02 -15.24 4.47
N LEU A 409 7.38 -14.34 3.71
CA LEU A 409 7.39 -14.34 2.24
C LEU A 409 8.79 -14.21 1.66
N THR A 410 9.64 -13.42 2.32
CA THR A 410 11.02 -13.14 1.92
C THR A 410 11.95 -14.35 1.94
N ARG A 411 11.56 -15.43 2.63
CA ARG A 411 12.33 -16.68 2.74
C ARG A 411 11.75 -17.80 1.88
N LYS A 412 10.56 -17.62 1.32
CA LYS A 412 9.89 -18.64 0.51
C LYS A 412 10.39 -18.54 -0.93
N LYS A 413 11.17 -19.54 -1.36
CA LYS A 413 11.71 -19.61 -2.72
C LYS A 413 10.58 -19.56 -3.76
N GLY A 414 10.70 -18.64 -4.73
CA GLY A 414 9.71 -18.43 -5.79
C GLY A 414 8.44 -17.67 -5.37
N ALA A 415 8.39 -17.12 -4.15
CA ALA A 415 7.28 -16.26 -3.74
C ALA A 415 7.50 -14.80 -4.17
N GLU A 416 8.73 -14.31 -4.24
CA GLU A 416 9.03 -12.95 -4.69
C GLU A 416 8.99 -12.89 -6.22
N ILE A 417 8.29 -11.88 -6.75
CA ILE A 417 8.10 -11.64 -8.18
C ILE A 417 8.57 -10.24 -8.55
N LEU A 418 8.70 -9.97 -9.85
CA LEU A 418 9.09 -8.65 -10.35
C LEU A 418 7.94 -7.64 -10.25
N GLU A 419 8.27 -6.34 -10.15
CA GLU A 419 7.29 -5.23 -10.25
C GLU A 419 6.46 -5.36 -11.52
N THR A 420 7.11 -5.62 -12.65
CA THR A 420 6.45 -5.77 -13.96
C THR A 420 5.43 -6.89 -13.99
N GLU A 421 5.70 -8.03 -13.33
CA GLU A 421 4.77 -9.15 -13.25
C GLU A 421 3.53 -8.79 -12.43
N PHE A 422 3.73 -8.11 -11.29
CA PHE A 422 2.61 -7.65 -10.46
C PHE A 422 1.78 -6.59 -11.18
N GLU A 423 2.41 -5.56 -11.76
CA GLU A 423 1.72 -4.48 -12.46
C GLU A 423 0.95 -4.99 -13.69
N THR A 424 1.50 -5.96 -14.42
CA THR A 424 0.79 -6.58 -15.56
C THR A 424 -0.51 -7.22 -15.11
N VAL A 425 -0.49 -7.99 -14.02
CA VAL A 425 -1.70 -8.62 -13.46
C VAL A 425 -2.65 -7.57 -12.88
N TRP A 426 -2.13 -6.59 -12.15
CA TRP A 426 -2.89 -5.50 -11.53
C TRP A 426 -3.67 -4.68 -12.57
N LEU A 427 -2.99 -4.24 -13.64
CA LEU A 427 -3.59 -3.48 -14.73
C LEU A 427 -4.58 -4.32 -15.54
N HIS A 428 -4.24 -5.58 -15.83
CA HIS A 428 -5.13 -6.48 -16.57
C HIS A 428 -6.45 -6.73 -15.84
N LEU A 429 -6.44 -6.72 -14.51
CA LEU A 429 -7.61 -6.87 -13.66
C LEU A 429 -8.34 -5.53 -13.38
N GLY A 430 -7.92 -4.43 -14.01
CA GLY A 430 -8.56 -3.12 -13.90
C GLY A 430 -8.09 -2.29 -12.69
N GLY A 431 -6.97 -2.65 -12.07
CA GLY A 431 -6.37 -1.88 -10.99
C GLY A 431 -5.77 -0.56 -11.48
N ALA A 432 -5.96 0.52 -10.70
CA ALA A 432 -5.37 1.82 -11.03
C ALA A 432 -3.84 1.79 -10.90
N PRO A 433 -3.08 2.36 -11.83
CA PRO A 433 -1.62 2.36 -11.75
C PRO A 433 -1.16 3.02 -10.46
N MET A 434 -0.03 2.56 -9.92
CA MET A 434 0.54 3.16 -8.73
C MET A 434 0.81 4.65 -9.02
N GLN A 435 0.14 5.54 -8.29
CA GLN A 435 0.54 6.94 -8.23
C GLN A 435 1.91 6.96 -7.57
N LYS A 436 2.98 6.85 -8.39
CA LYS A 436 4.30 7.28 -7.96
C LYS A 436 4.10 8.75 -7.63
N TRP A 437 4.21 9.08 -6.34
CA TRP A 437 4.22 10.47 -5.90
C TRP A 437 5.28 11.13 -6.77
N ARG A 438 4.80 11.95 -7.70
CA ARG A 438 5.67 12.79 -8.49
C ARG A 438 5.67 14.09 -7.72
N PRO A 439 6.85 14.51 -7.24
CA PRO A 439 7.03 15.82 -6.66
C PRO A 439 6.25 16.88 -7.47
#